data_AF-A0A522CAS2-F1
#
_entry.id   AF-A0A522CAS2-F1
#
_cell.length_a   1.000
_cell.length_b   1.000
_cell.length_c   1.000
_cell.angle_alpha   90.00
_cell.angle_beta   90.00
_cell.angle_gamma   90.00
#
_symmetry.space_group_name_H-M   'P 1'
#
loop_
_entity.id
_entity.type
_entity.pdbx_description
1 polymer ?
#
loop_
_entity_poly.entity_id
_entity_poly.type
_entity_poly.pdbx_seq_one_letter_code
_entity_poly.pdbx_strand_id
1 'polypeptide(L)'
;MSEWLLKGASQGDANCQFTLGVMALNRHDYDGAMEWLLKAAAQASHAAQDKIGLMYRDGLGVPQDNIQAFMWFTISANISGQYFTPLRDALAQKMTGAEMDEAKRRAAEWKPVAVKRKRLQDEPEGLLT
;
A
#
# COMPACT_ATOMS: atom_id res chain seq x y z
N MET A 1 -12.84 -12.91 -12.06
CA MET A 1 -11.48 -12.40 -11.81
C MET A 1 -10.65 -12.75 -13.04
N SER A 2 -10.00 -11.80 -13.71
CA SER A 2 -9.19 -12.14 -14.88
C SER A 2 -7.95 -12.93 -14.43
N GLU A 3 -7.70 -14.09 -15.04
CA GLU A 3 -6.54 -14.95 -14.71
C GLU A 3 -5.21 -14.20 -14.84
N TRP A 4 -5.15 -13.24 -15.77
CA TRP A 4 -4.02 -12.34 -15.96
C TRP A 4 -3.70 -11.51 -14.71
N LEU A 5 -4.74 -11.03 -14.01
CA LEU A 5 -4.58 -10.20 -12.82
C LEU A 5 -4.00 -10.98 -11.64
N LEU A 6 -4.50 -12.21 -11.43
CA LEU A 6 -3.99 -13.13 -10.42
C LEU A 6 -2.53 -13.52 -10.71
N LYS A 7 -2.24 -13.85 -11.97
CA LYS A 7 -0.89 -14.19 -12.41
C LYS A 7 0.07 -13.03 -12.23
N GLY A 8 -0.28 -11.82 -12.72
CA GLY A 8 0.55 -10.62 -12.57
C GLY A 8 0.81 -10.26 -11.11
N ALA A 9 -0.22 -10.31 -10.26
CA ALA A 9 -0.04 -10.01 -8.84
C ALA A 9 0.83 -11.03 -8.10
N SER A 10 0.71 -12.32 -8.46
CA SER A 10 1.57 -13.39 -7.94
C SER A 10 3.03 -13.24 -8.37
N GLN A 11 3.27 -12.64 -9.55
CA GLN A 11 4.59 -12.32 -10.07
C GLN A 11 5.19 -11.02 -9.50
N GLY A 12 4.41 -10.30 -8.67
CA GLY A 12 4.89 -9.06 -8.05
C GLY A 12 4.55 -7.80 -8.81
N ASP A 13 3.66 -7.83 -9.82
CA ASP A 13 3.27 -6.61 -10.53
C ASP A 13 2.45 -5.68 -9.62
N ALA A 14 2.95 -4.47 -9.36
CA ALA A 14 2.36 -3.52 -8.42
C ALA A 14 0.96 -3.06 -8.85
N ASN A 15 0.71 -2.92 -10.16
CA ASN A 15 -0.59 -2.52 -10.68
C ASN A 15 -1.63 -3.63 -10.50
N CYS A 16 -1.26 -4.87 -10.79
CA CYS A 16 -2.11 -6.04 -10.57
C CYS A 16 -2.42 -6.23 -9.08
N GLN A 17 -1.42 -6.08 -8.21
CA GLN A 17 -1.61 -6.12 -6.75
C GLN A 17 -2.54 -5.01 -6.28
N PHE A 18 -2.35 -3.77 -6.74
CA PHE A 18 -3.24 -2.66 -6.41
C PHE A 18 -4.68 -2.94 -6.86
N THR A 19 -4.87 -3.36 -8.11
CA THR A 19 -6.20 -3.68 -8.64
C THR A 19 -6.85 -4.83 -7.88
N LEU A 20 -6.11 -5.88 -7.50
CA LEU A 20 -6.65 -6.94 -6.63
C LEU A 20 -7.06 -6.41 -5.25
N GLY A 21 -6.26 -5.53 -4.67
CA GLY A 21 -6.57 -4.88 -3.40
C GLY A 21 -7.86 -4.06 -3.47
N VAL A 22 -8.02 -3.26 -4.52
CA VAL A 22 -9.26 -2.47 -4.75
C VAL A 22 -10.46 -3.39 -5.03
N MET A 23 -10.28 -4.46 -5.80
CA MET A 23 -11.34 -5.45 -6.01
C MET A 23 -11.75 -6.14 -4.70
N ALA A 24 -10.80 -6.43 -3.83
CA ALA A 24 -11.07 -6.99 -2.51
C ALA A 24 -11.83 -5.98 -1.62
N LEU A 25 -11.43 -4.70 -1.62
CA LEU A 25 -12.18 -3.62 -0.94
C LEU A 25 -13.63 -3.54 -1.39
N ASN A 26 -13.88 -3.57 -2.70
CA ASN A 26 -15.24 -3.52 -3.27
C ASN A 26 -16.10 -4.73 -2.90
N ARG A 27 -15.48 -5.85 -2.51
CA ARG A 27 -16.15 -7.05 -2.01
C ARG A 27 -16.24 -7.09 -0.48
N HIS A 28 -15.79 -6.04 0.20
CA HIS A 28 -15.64 -5.99 1.67
C HIS A 28 -14.73 -7.08 2.24
N ASP A 29 -13.82 -7.62 1.41
CA ASP A 29 -12.72 -8.48 1.85
C ASP A 29 -11.55 -7.60 2.27
N TYR A 30 -11.65 -7.06 3.48
CA TYR A 30 -10.69 -6.06 3.96
C TYR A 30 -9.33 -6.66 4.31
N ASP A 31 -9.27 -7.90 4.79
CA ASP A 31 -8.02 -8.60 5.07
C ASP A 31 -7.25 -8.85 3.76
N GLY A 32 -7.92 -9.40 2.74
CA GLY A 32 -7.34 -9.58 1.43
C GLY A 32 -6.95 -8.25 0.77
N ALA A 33 -7.76 -7.21 0.94
CA ALA A 33 -7.42 -5.87 0.47
C ALA A 33 -6.14 -5.35 1.10
N MET A 34 -6.02 -5.41 2.43
CA MET A 34 -4.84 -4.95 3.16
C MET A 34 -3.59 -5.71 2.69
N GLU A 35 -3.67 -7.03 2.52
CA GLU A 35 -2.54 -7.83 2.06
C GLU A 35 -2.04 -7.39 0.67
N TRP A 36 -2.95 -7.24 -0.30
CA TRP A 36 -2.58 -6.86 -1.66
C TRP A 36 -2.12 -5.40 -1.75
N LEU A 37 -2.77 -4.49 -1.02
CA LEU A 37 -2.38 -3.08 -1.00
C LEU A 37 -1.01 -2.89 -0.33
N LEU A 38 -0.68 -3.62 0.74
CA LEU A 38 0.64 -3.55 1.37
C LEU A 38 1.75 -3.99 0.42
N LYS A 39 1.52 -5.05 -0.38
CA LYS A 39 2.47 -5.50 -1.41
C LYS A 39 2.67 -4.44 -2.51
N ALA A 40 1.60 -3.79 -2.96
CA ALA A 40 1.69 -2.71 -3.93
C ALA A 40 2.37 -1.46 -3.33
N ALA A 41 2.05 -1.10 -2.09
CA ALA A 41 2.65 0.01 -1.37
C ALA A 41 4.15 -0.18 -1.13
N ALA A 42 4.59 -1.43 -0.91
CA ALA A 42 6.00 -1.78 -0.79
C ALA A 42 6.81 -1.49 -2.08
N GLN A 43 6.14 -1.38 -3.22
CA GLN A 43 6.73 -1.04 -4.51
C GLN A 43 6.53 0.44 -4.87
N ALA A 44 6.34 1.31 -3.87
CA ALA A 44 6.13 2.74 -4.02
C ALA A 44 4.87 3.14 -4.81
N SER A 45 3.83 2.29 -4.79
CA SER A 45 2.52 2.66 -5.33
C SER A 45 1.82 3.65 -4.39
N HIS A 46 1.87 4.94 -4.71
CA HIS A 46 1.16 6.00 -3.98
C HIS A 46 -0.34 5.72 -3.86
N ALA A 47 -0.96 5.22 -4.93
CA ALA A 47 -2.38 4.87 -4.92
C ALA A 47 -2.70 3.75 -3.91
N ALA A 48 -1.80 2.78 -3.73
CA ALA A 48 -2.00 1.73 -2.72
C ALA A 48 -1.83 2.27 -1.29
N GLN A 49 -0.85 3.15 -1.07
CA GLN A 49 -0.61 3.82 0.21
C GLN A 49 -1.82 4.67 0.61
N ASP A 50 -2.44 5.38 -0.35
CA ASP A 50 -3.66 6.17 -0.10
C ASP A 50 -4.84 5.27 0.30
N LYS A 51 -5.01 4.11 -0.36
CA LYS A 51 -6.08 3.16 0.01
C LYS A 51 -5.88 2.61 1.42
N ILE A 52 -4.65 2.31 1.81
CA ILE A 52 -4.37 1.86 3.18
C ILE A 52 -4.67 2.98 4.18
N GLY A 53 -4.26 4.23 3.89
CA GLY A 53 -4.58 5.38 4.73
C GLY A 53 -6.09 5.58 4.90
N LEU A 54 -6.87 5.38 3.85
CA LEU A 54 -8.34 5.40 3.89
C LEU A 54 -8.91 4.27 4.75
N MET A 55 -8.36 3.05 4.67
CA MET A 55 -8.82 1.93 5.50
C MET A 55 -8.65 2.23 6.99
N TYR A 56 -7.52 2.81 7.40
CA TYR A 56 -7.31 3.25 8.79
C TYR A 56 -8.18 4.45 9.17
N ARG A 57 -8.43 5.39 8.25
CA ARG A 57 -9.28 6.56 8.52
C ARG A 57 -10.74 6.16 8.74
N ASP A 58 -11.25 5.22 7.95
CA ASP A 58 -12.65 4.83 7.92
C ASP A 58 -12.95 3.56 8.73
N GLY A 59 -11.92 2.90 9.27
CA GLY A 59 -12.06 1.68 10.07
C GLY A 59 -12.44 0.44 9.24
N LEU A 60 -11.93 0.32 8.01
CA LEU A 60 -12.28 -0.76 7.08
C LEU A 60 -11.38 -1.99 7.30
N GLY A 61 -11.90 -2.97 8.04
CA GLY A 61 -11.18 -4.20 8.40
C GLY A 61 -10.06 -4.02 9.43
N VAL A 62 -9.81 -2.78 9.84
CA VAL A 62 -8.91 -2.41 10.93
C VAL A 62 -9.61 -1.40 11.83
N PRO A 63 -9.26 -1.32 13.13
CA PRO A 63 -9.74 -0.23 13.97
C PRO A 63 -9.36 1.12 13.35
N GLN A 64 -10.26 2.10 13.49
CA GLN A 64 -9.98 3.45 13.05
C GLN A 64 -8.75 4.00 13.80
N ASP A 65 -7.75 4.45 13.05
CA ASP A 65 -6.50 4.98 13.59
C ASP A 65 -6.01 6.15 12.72
N ASN A 66 -6.21 7.37 13.23
CA ASN A 66 -5.81 8.59 12.53
C ASN A 66 -4.29 8.74 12.43
N ILE A 67 -3.51 8.19 13.37
CA ILE A 67 -2.04 8.22 13.34
C ILE A 67 -1.53 7.34 12.20
N GLN A 68 -2.07 6.11 12.07
CA GLN A 68 -1.76 5.22 10.96
C GLN A 68 -2.20 5.81 9.63
N ALA A 69 -3.42 6.37 9.55
CA ALA A 69 -3.91 7.02 8.34
C ALA A 69 -3.00 8.18 7.90
N PHE A 70 -2.63 9.05 8.84
CA PHE A 70 -1.73 10.17 8.57
C PHE A 70 -0.33 9.71 8.17
N MET A 71 0.18 8.62 8.77
CA MET A 71 1.45 8.01 8.39
C MET A 71 1.42 7.58 6.92
N TRP A 72 0.41 6.82 6.50
CA TRP A 72 0.29 6.33 5.13
C TRP A 72 0.14 7.47 4.11
N PHE A 73 -0.64 8.52 4.42
CA PHE A 73 -0.72 9.70 3.56
C PHE A 73 0.59 10.48 3.49
N THR A 74 1.40 10.46 4.56
CA THR A 74 2.73 11.08 4.56
C THR A 74 3.70 10.30 3.67
N ILE A 75 3.69 8.96 3.74
CA ILE A 75 4.49 8.11 2.85
C ILE A 75 4.12 8.35 1.38
N SER A 76 2.82 8.39 1.08
CA SER A 76 2.30 8.67 -0.27
C SER A 76 2.76 10.02 -0.81
N ALA A 77 2.59 11.08 0.00
CA ALA A 77 2.96 12.45 -0.39
C ALA A 77 4.47 12.61 -0.65
N ASN A 78 5.32 11.89 0.08
CA ASN A 78 6.77 11.94 -0.11
C ASN A 78 7.20 11.34 -1.45
N ILE A 79 6.45 10.37 -1.98
CA ILE A 79 6.76 9.66 -3.23
C ILE A 79 6.17 10.37 -4.44
N SER A 80 4.92 10.85 -4.36
CA SER A 80 4.25 11.48 -5.49
C SER A 80 4.78 12.88 -5.81
N GLY A 81 5.49 13.54 -4.87
CA GLY A 81 6.09 14.87 -5.02
C GLY A 81 5.05 16.01 -5.12
N GLN A 82 3.83 15.71 -5.57
CA GLN A 82 2.65 16.54 -5.56
C GLN A 82 1.41 15.62 -5.53
N TYR A 83 0.33 16.12 -4.93
CA TYR A 83 -1.04 15.59 -5.00
C TYR A 83 -1.35 14.37 -4.12
N PHE A 84 -1.52 14.59 -2.82
CA PHE A 84 -2.76 14.27 -2.09
C PHE A 84 -2.74 14.81 -0.65
N THR A 85 -2.44 16.11 -0.51
CA THR A 85 -2.50 16.80 0.79
C THR A 85 -3.91 16.88 1.40
N PRO A 86 -5.04 16.89 0.65
CA PRO A 86 -6.34 17.16 1.28
C PRO A 86 -6.75 16.16 2.36
N LEU A 87 -6.48 14.87 2.20
CA LEU A 87 -6.83 13.89 3.25
C LEU A 87 -5.91 13.99 4.46
N ARG A 88 -4.62 14.20 4.22
CA ARG A 88 -3.64 14.45 5.29
C ARG A 88 -3.97 15.72 6.05
N ASP A 89 -4.27 16.81 5.34
CA ASP A 89 -4.57 18.13 5.91
C ASP A 89 -5.93 18.11 6.63
N ALA A 90 -6.92 17.38 6.10
CA ALA A 90 -8.20 17.16 6.78
C ALA A 90 -8.04 16.36 8.08
N LEU A 91 -7.10 15.40 8.12
CA LEU A 91 -6.73 14.71 9.35
C LEU A 91 -5.92 15.61 10.30
N ALA A 92 -5.02 16.43 9.76
CA ALA A 92 -4.21 17.37 10.53
C ALA A 92 -5.08 18.33 11.36
N GLN A 93 -6.23 18.76 10.83
CA GLN A 93 -7.18 19.61 11.56
C GLN A 93 -7.84 18.92 12.76
N LYS A 94 -7.86 17.59 12.79
CA LYS A 94 -8.51 16.77 13.83
C LYS A 94 -7.53 16.14 14.81
N MET A 95 -6.23 16.24 14.52
CA MET A 95 -5.15 15.64 15.30
C MET A 95 -4.36 16.72 16.05
N THR A 96 -3.70 16.33 17.13
CA THR A 96 -2.74 17.18 17.83
C THR A 96 -1.40 17.23 17.11
N GLY A 97 -0.59 18.26 17.39
CA GLY A 97 0.78 18.36 16.89
C GLY A 97 1.63 17.13 17.22
N ALA A 98 1.50 16.60 18.44
CA ALA A 98 2.23 15.42 18.89
C ALA A 98 1.87 14.17 18.09
N GLU A 99 0.57 13.95 17.81
CA GLU A 99 0.12 12.81 16.99
C GLU A 99 0.60 12.91 15.55
N MET A 100 0.63 14.11 14.98
CA MET A 100 1.19 14.34 13.64
C MET A 100 2.69 14.06 13.60
N ASP A 101 3.44 14.50 14.60
CA ASP A 101 4.88 14.28 14.68
C ASP A 101 5.23 12.80 14.92
N GLU A 102 4.39 12.09 15.66
CA GLU A 102 4.46 10.63 15.79
C GLU A 102 4.20 9.93 14.45
N ALA A 103 3.14 10.31 13.74
CA ALA A 103 2.81 9.73 12.44
C ALA A 103 3.93 9.96 11.41
N LYS A 104 4.52 11.16 11.38
CA LYS A 104 5.67 11.49 10.51
C LYS A 104 6.92 10.68 10.87
N ARG A 105 7.19 10.48 12.17
CA ARG A 105 8.31 9.63 12.63
C ARG A 105 8.14 8.20 12.15
N ARG A 106 6.97 7.61 12.36
CA ARG A 106 6.68 6.27 11.84
C ARG A 106 6.73 6.18 10.32
N ALA A 107 6.33 7.23 9.61
CA ALA A 107 6.43 7.28 8.15
C ALA A 107 7.89 7.27 7.68
N ALA A 108 8.78 7.95 8.40
CA ALA A 108 10.22 7.93 8.12
C ALA A 108 10.89 6.59 8.48
N GLU A 109 10.37 5.90 9.48
CA GLU A 109 10.85 4.57 9.90
C GLU A 109 10.27 3.43 9.06
N TRP A 110 9.18 3.68 8.33
CA TRP A 110 8.52 2.67 7.52
C TRP A 110 9.47 2.14 6.46
N LYS A 111 9.67 0.82 6.49
CA LYS A 111 10.44 0.09 5.50
C LYS A 111 9.50 -0.84 4.75
N PRO A 112 9.51 -0.82 3.40
CA PRO A 112 8.74 -1.79 2.65
C PRO A 112 9.21 -3.19 3.04
N VAL A 113 8.27 -4.06 3.42
CA VAL A 113 8.60 -5.47 3.62
C VAL A 113 9.13 -5.98 2.30
N ALA A 114 10.42 -6.35 2.27
CA ALA A 114 11.06 -6.85 1.07
C ALA A 114 10.34 -8.12 0.63
N VAL A 115 9.45 -7.99 -0.34
CA VAL A 115 8.96 -9.15 -1.08
C VAL A 115 10.20 -9.70 -1.77
N LYS A 116 10.71 -10.85 -1.29
CA LYS A 116 11.78 -11.57 -1.97
C LYS A 116 11.31 -11.79 -3.40
N ARG A 117 11.74 -10.94 -4.34
CA ARG A 117 11.59 -11.21 -5.77
C ARG A 117 12.36 -12.49 -5.99
N LYS A 118 11.65 -13.60 -6.18
CA LYS A 118 12.25 -14.82 -6.70
C LYS A 118 12.80 -14.39 -8.07
N ARG A 119 14.11 -14.20 -8.15
CA ARG A 119 14.80 -13.76 -9.37
C ARG A 119 14.59 -14.88 -10.39
N LEU A 120 13.66 -14.71 -11.32
CA LEU A 120 13.45 -15.61 -12.47
C LEU A 120 14.57 -15.42 -13.50
N GLN A 121 15.84 -15.53 -13.07
CA GLN A 121 17.00 -15.50 -13.98
C GLN A 121 17.98 -16.67 -13.75
N ASP A 122 17.62 -17.68 -12.97
CA ASP A 122 18.47 -18.87 -12.78
C ASP A 122 17.75 -20.16 -13.22
N GLU A 123 17.03 -20.13 -14.35
CA GLU A 123 16.80 -21.35 -15.13
C GLU A 123 17.98 -21.42 -16.13
N PRO A 124 18.96 -22.31 -15.95
CA PRO A 124 19.95 -22.52 -17.00
C PRO A 124 19.22 -23.07 -18.22
N GLU A 125 19.35 -22.38 -19.37
CA GLU A 125 19.02 -22.93 -20.69
C GLU A 125 19.91 -24.16 -20.93
N GLY A 126 19.47 -25.31 -20.43
CA GLY A 126 20.11 -26.60 -20.59
C GLY A 126 19.58 -27.31 -21.82
N LEU A 127 20.26 -27.07 -22.94
CA LEU A 127 20.57 -28.04 -24.02
C LEU A 127 19.40 -28.92 -24.54
N LEU A 128 18.74 -28.43 -25.59
CA LEU A 128 18.35 -29.33 -26.69
C LEU A 128 19.56 -29.46 -27.62
N THR A 129 20.23 -30.60 -27.51
CA THR A 129 21.17 -31.10 -28.53
C THR A 129 20.42 -32.06 -29.43
#